data_AF-A0AAD9Z980-F1
#
_entry.id   AF-A0AAD9Z980-F1
#
_cell.length_a   1.000
_cell.length_b   1.000
_cell.length_c   1.000
_cell.angle_alpha   90.00
_cell.angle_beta   90.00
_cell.angle_gamma   90.00
#
_symmetry.space_group_name_H-M   'P 1'
#
loop_
_entity.id
_entity.type
_entity.pdbx_description
1 polymer ?
#
loop_
_entity_poly.entity_id
_entity_poly.type
_entity_poly.pdbx_seq_one_letter_code
_entity_poly.pdbx_strand_id
1 'polypeptide(L)'
;MQMLIKGVVKYFDKLKTENGFDQLLSHDKFNNPNNGYLVNDYCVFGVEVLVIQPSTSSEKTITMVMELEDRIYTWSIKIKDFSKLNEDDLYSEAFTVGRRK
;
A
#
# COMPACT_ATOMS: atom_id res chain seq x y z
N MET A 1 21.44 -18.57 -14.38
CA MET A 1 20.60 -18.72 -13.17
C MET A 1 19.58 -17.59 -13.18
N GLN A 2 18.30 -17.85 -12.92
CA GLN A 2 17.26 -16.82 -12.88
C GLN A 2 16.76 -16.67 -11.44
N MET A 3 16.76 -15.46 -10.91
CA MET A 3 16.21 -15.16 -9.59
C MET A 3 14.72 -14.86 -9.74
N LEU A 4 13.87 -15.74 -9.20
CA LEU A 4 12.43 -15.53 -9.17
C LEU A 4 12.03 -14.98 -7.81
N ILE A 5 11.36 -13.83 -7.81
CA ILE A 5 10.83 -13.20 -6.60
C ILE A 5 9.32 -13.20 -6.71
N LYS A 6 8.65 -13.83 -5.74
CA LYS A 6 7.19 -13.84 -5.70
C LYS A 6 6.69 -12.45 -5.34
N GLY A 7 5.91 -11.85 -6.24
CA GLY A 7 5.26 -10.58 -6.00
C GLY A 7 4.23 -10.65 -4.87
N VAL A 8 4.06 -9.52 -4.18
CA VAL A 8 2.94 -9.28 -3.25
C VAL A 8 2.10 -8.17 -3.86
N VAL A 9 0.77 -8.21 -3.71
CA VAL A 9 -0.10 -7.14 -4.17
C VAL A 9 0.31 -5.81 -3.52
N LYS A 10 0.51 -4.78 -4.33
CA LYS A 10 0.82 -3.41 -3.89
C LYS A 10 -0.22 -2.46 -4.46
N TYR A 11 -0.55 -1.43 -3.67
CA TYR A 11 -1.41 -0.34 -4.09
C TYR A 11 -0.56 0.77 -4.71
N PHE A 12 -1.08 1.31 -5.81
CA PHE A 12 -0.51 2.47 -6.50
C PHE A 12 -1.58 3.57 -6.51
N ASP A 13 -1.16 4.78 -6.21
CA ASP A 13 -2.00 5.97 -6.29
C ASP A 13 -1.18 7.16 -6.79
N LYS A 14 -1.76 8.37 -6.77
CA LYS A 14 -1.08 9.58 -7.26
C LYS A 14 0.14 9.97 -6.41
N LEU A 15 0.20 9.57 -5.15
CA LEU A 15 1.29 9.86 -4.21
C LEU A 15 2.34 8.73 -4.20
N LYS A 16 1.93 7.49 -4.48
CA LYS A 16 2.79 6.31 -4.53
C LYS A 16 2.75 5.66 -5.89
N THR A 17 3.56 6.22 -6.80
CA THR A 17 3.70 5.76 -8.18
C THR A 17 4.75 4.66 -8.35
N GLU A 18 5.61 4.46 -7.34
CA GLU A 18 6.71 3.50 -7.37
C GLU A 18 6.69 2.50 -6.21
N ASN A 19 7.18 1.29 -6.48
CA ASN A 19 7.33 0.22 -5.49
C ASN A 19 8.48 -0.69 -5.92
N GLY A 20 9.20 -1.24 -4.95
CA GLY A 20 10.37 -2.05 -5.22
C GLY A 20 10.93 -2.67 -3.94
N PHE A 21 12.23 -2.92 -3.97
CA PHE A 21 12.97 -3.50 -2.86
C PHE A 21 14.14 -2.57 -2.53
N ASP A 22 14.31 -2.23 -1.25
CA ASP A 22 15.45 -1.44 -0.80
C ASP A 22 16.78 -2.14 -1.13
N GLN A 23 16.78 -3.47 -1.06
CA GLN A 23 17.87 -4.31 -1.52
C GLN A 23 17.33 -5.60 -2.17
N LEU A 24 17.28 -5.62 -3.50
CA LEU A 24 16.86 -6.79 -4.27
C LEU A 24 17.86 -7.95 -4.15
N LEU A 25 19.14 -7.62 -4.25
CA LEU A 25 20.26 -8.54 -4.19
C LEU A 25 21.43 -7.83 -3.51
N SER A 26 22.21 -8.53 -2.69
CA SER A 26 23.41 -7.93 -2.12
C SER A 26 24.44 -7.65 -3.21
N HIS A 27 25.21 -6.59 -3.03
CA HIS A 27 26.27 -6.19 -3.94
C HIS A 27 27.26 -7.33 -4.21
N ASP A 28 27.66 -8.05 -3.16
CA ASP A 28 28.61 -9.17 -3.28
C ASP A 28 28.04 -10.33 -4.11
N LYS A 29 26.74 -10.61 -3.98
CA LYS A 29 26.09 -11.65 -4.79
C LYS A 29 25.88 -11.21 -6.22
N PHE A 30 25.57 -9.93 -6.45
CA PHE A 30 25.37 -9.37 -7.78
C PHE A 30 26.66 -9.43 -8.61
N ASN A 31 27.80 -9.06 -8.00
CA ASN A 31 29.09 -9.02 -8.69
C ASN A 31 29.84 -10.36 -8.72
N ASN A 32 29.35 -11.39 -8.04
CA ASN A 32 29.99 -12.70 -8.08
C ASN A 32 29.75 -13.35 -9.46
N PRO A 33 30.80 -13.55 -10.29
CA PRO A 33 30.66 -14.06 -11.66
C PRO A 33 30.06 -15.47 -11.69
N ASN A 34 30.21 -16.26 -10.61
CA ASN A 34 29.65 -17.61 -10.52
C ASN A 34 28.11 -17.60 -10.41
N ASN A 35 27.50 -16.47 -10.04
CA ASN A 35 26.05 -16.37 -9.94
C ASN A 35 25.39 -16.03 -11.30
N GLY A 36 26.16 -15.48 -12.25
CA GLY A 36 25.67 -15.18 -13.60
C GLY A 36 24.61 -14.08 -13.67
N TYR A 37 24.52 -13.19 -12.67
CA TYR A 37 23.63 -12.03 -12.69
C TYR A 37 24.18 -10.85 -13.50
N LEU A 38 25.50 -10.68 -13.49
CA LEU A 38 26.23 -9.66 -14.24
C LEU A 38 27.19 -10.36 -15.21
N VAL A 39 27.04 -10.10 -16.51
CA VAL A 39 27.88 -10.67 -17.57
C VAL A 39 28.35 -9.54 -18.47
N ASN A 40 29.66 -9.33 -18.57
CA ASN A 40 30.27 -8.24 -19.34
C ASN A 40 29.72 -6.86 -18.96
N ASP A 41 29.49 -6.61 -17.66
CA ASP A 41 28.84 -5.41 -17.13
C ASP A 41 27.38 -5.19 -17.57
N TYR A 42 26.76 -6.21 -18.17
CA TYR A 42 25.33 -6.21 -18.50
C TYR A 42 24.54 -7.11 -17.54
N CYS A 43 23.35 -6.63 -17.16
CA CYS A 43 22.36 -7.38 -16.40
C CYS A 43 20.98 -7.19 -17.06
N VAL A 44 20.16 -8.25 -17.07
CA VAL A 44 18.80 -8.22 -17.63
C VAL A 44 17.80 -8.47 -16.52
N PHE A 45 16.79 -7.60 -16.42
CA PHE A 45 15.69 -7.73 -15.47
C PHE A 45 14.38 -8.00 -16.22
N GLY A 46 13.58 -8.91 -15.69
CA GLY A 46 12.22 -9.20 -16.16
C GLY A 46 11.23 -9.00 -15.02
N VAL A 47 10.06 -8.43 -15.34
CA VAL A 47 8.96 -8.26 -14.39
C VAL A 47 7.67 -8.75 -15.02
N GLU A 48 6.88 -9.48 -14.25
CA GLU A 48 5.51 -9.85 -14.60
C GLU A 48 4.56 -8.99 -13.75
N VAL A 49 3.66 -8.27 -14.42
CA VAL A 49 2.74 -7.33 -13.77
C VAL A 49 1.31 -7.79 -14.02
N LEU A 50 0.59 -8.04 -12.93
CA LEU A 50 -0.85 -8.24 -12.94
C LEU A 50 -1.54 -7.01 -12.32
N VAL A 51 -2.38 -6.34 -13.11
CA VAL A 51 -3.17 -5.19 -12.64
C VAL A 51 -4.53 -5.68 -12.18
N ILE A 52 -4.80 -5.52 -10.88
CA ILE A 52 -6.12 -5.77 -10.29
C ILE A 52 -6.84 -4.42 -10.22
N GLN A 53 -7.82 -4.20 -11.10
CA GLN A 53 -8.70 -3.05 -10.96
C GLN A 53 -9.71 -3.32 -9.85
N PRO A 54 -9.84 -2.46 -8.82
CA PRO A 54 -10.89 -2.62 -7.85
C PRO A 54 -12.24 -2.50 -8.56
N SER A 55 -13.10 -3.51 -8.40
CA SER A 55 -14.50 -3.42 -8.83
C SER A 55 -15.11 -2.16 -8.21
N THR A 56 -15.82 -1.37 -9.00
CA THR A 56 -16.50 -0.13 -8.60
C THR A 56 -17.61 -0.30 -7.54
N SER A 57 -17.67 -1.44 -6.86
CA SER A 57 -18.56 -1.72 -5.73
C SER A 57 -17.96 -1.18 -4.41
N SER A 58 -18.01 0.14 -4.29
CA SER A 58 -18.40 0.90 -3.10
C SER A 58 -18.10 0.36 -1.68
N GLU A 59 -16.83 0.16 -1.33
CA GLU A 59 -16.39 0.35 0.05
C GLU A 59 -15.21 1.34 0.06
N LYS A 60 -15.51 2.58 0.47
CA LYS A 60 -14.49 3.61 0.71
C LYS A 60 -14.38 3.79 2.22
N THR A 61 -13.22 3.48 2.77
CA THR A 61 -12.91 3.77 4.17
C THR A 61 -12.35 5.18 4.26
N ILE A 62 -13.04 6.06 4.95
CA ILE A 62 -12.54 7.40 5.27
C ILE A 62 -11.96 7.33 6.68
N THR A 63 -10.67 7.66 6.82
CA THR A 63 -9.97 7.74 8.10
C THR A 63 -9.69 9.20 8.39
N MET A 64 -10.21 9.72 9.49
CA MET A 64 -9.92 11.09 9.94
C MET A 64 -9.11 11.00 11.22
N VAL A 65 -7.98 11.71 11.26
CA VAL A 65 -7.10 11.77 12.42
C VAL A 65 -7.36 13.11 13.12
N MET A 66 -7.78 13.05 14.38
CA MET A 66 -7.88 14.22 15.24
C MET A 66 -6.72 14.19 16.23
N GLU A 67 -5.87 15.20 16.15
CA GLU A 67 -4.84 15.47 17.16
C GLU A 67 -5.46 16.31 18.27
N LEU A 68 -5.60 15.73 19.46
CA LEU A 68 -5.86 16.44 20.70
C LEU A 68 -4.61 16.27 21.56
N GLU A 69 -4.17 17.35 22.23
CA GLU A 69 -2.93 17.42 23.00
C GLU A 69 -2.61 16.08 23.72
N ASP A 70 -1.52 15.46 23.24
CA ASP A 70 -0.89 14.21 23.68
C ASP A 70 -1.64 12.88 23.44
N ARG A 71 -2.73 12.83 22.66
CA ARG A 71 -3.41 11.55 22.33
C ARG A 71 -3.91 11.50 20.89
N ILE A 72 -3.34 10.56 20.12
CA ILE A 72 -3.83 10.23 18.77
C ILE A 72 -5.03 9.28 18.91
N TYR A 73 -6.19 9.72 18.45
CA TYR A 73 -7.37 8.87 18.32
C TYR A 73 -7.59 8.53 16.85
N THR A 74 -7.47 7.24 16.52
CA THR A 74 -7.81 6.73 15.18
C THR A 74 -9.22 6.16 15.21
N TRP A 75 -10.05 6.59 14.29
CA TRP A 75 -11.40 6.06 14.09
C TRP A 75 -11.62 5.76 12.61
N SER A 76 -12.36 4.68 12.32
CA SER A 76 -12.56 4.17 10.96
C SER A 76 -14.05 4.01 10.70
N ILE A 77 -14.61 4.84 9.80
CA ILE A 77 -15.99 4.68 9.34
C ILE A 77 -15.99 3.72 8.16
N LYS A 78 -16.87 2.71 8.22
CA LYS A 78 -17.18 1.85 7.07
C LYS A 78 -18.49 2.30 6.45
N ILE A 79 -18.41 2.95 5.29
CA ILE A 79 -19.59 3.34 4.52
C ILE A 79 -19.79 2.32 3.40
N LYS A 80 -20.88 1.57 3.48
CA LYS A 80 -21.33 0.68 2.41
C LYS A 80 -22.06 1.50 1.36
N ASP A 81 -21.87 1.17 0.08
CA ASP A 81 -22.62 1.79 -1.02
C ASP A 81 -22.50 3.32 -1.05
N PHE A 82 -21.29 3.84 -0.81
CA PHE A 82 -21.03 5.28 -0.84
C PHE A 82 -21.54 5.97 -2.11
N SER A 83 -21.53 5.26 -3.25
CA SER A 83 -22.04 5.75 -4.54
C SER A 83 -23.56 5.95 -4.60
N LYS A 84 -24.31 5.45 -3.62
CA LYS A 84 -25.77 5.59 -3.51
C LYS A 84 -26.18 6.58 -2.41
N LEU A 85 -25.22 7.22 -1.74
CA LEU A 85 -25.52 8.26 -0.76
C LEU A 85 -26.01 9.51 -1.48
N ASN A 86 -27.26 9.89 -1.19
CA ASN A 86 -27.88 11.12 -1.68
C ASN A 86 -27.88 12.23 -0.61
N GLU A 87 -27.21 12.01 0.52
CA GLU A 87 -27.12 12.98 1.62
C GLU A 87 -25.77 13.70 1.57
N ASP A 88 -25.82 15.02 1.67
CA ASP A 88 -24.63 15.89 1.61
C ASP A 88 -23.76 15.78 2.87
N ASP A 89 -24.36 15.40 4.01
CA ASP A 89 -23.68 15.25 5.31
C ASP A 89 -24.00 13.88 5.95
N LEU A 90 -22.96 13.17 6.41
CA LEU A 90 -23.09 11.94 7.19
C LEU A 90 -22.44 12.08 8.57
N TYR A 91 -23.23 11.81 9.59
CA TYR A 91 -22.78 11.81 10.98
C TYR A 91 -22.53 10.37 11.45
N SER A 92 -21.42 10.16 12.15
CA SER A 92 -21.20 8.91 12.87
C SER A 92 -22.12 8.80 14.08
N GLU A 93 -22.33 7.59 14.60
CA GLU A 93 -22.94 7.42 15.91
C GLU A 93 -22.17 8.21 16.97
N ALA A 94 -22.89 8.80 17.92
CA ALA A 94 -22.27 9.54 19.02
C ALA A 94 -21.47 8.57 19.91
N PHE A 95 -20.22 8.93 20.22
CA PHE A 95 -19.38 8.15 21.12
C PHE A 95 -18.62 9.06 22.09
N THR A 96 -18.33 8.54 23.28
CA THR A 96 -17.63 9.28 24.32
C THR A 96 -16.13 9.23 24.09
N VAL A 97 -15.51 10.38 23.83
CA VAL A 97 -14.04 10.52 23.80
C VAL A 97 -13.55 10.79 25.22
N GLY A 98 -12.78 9.84 25.77
CA GLY A 98 -12.14 9.94 27.08
C GLY A 98 -12.96 9.35 28.23
N ARG A 99 -12.56 8.17 28.72
CA ARG A 99 -12.82 7.80 30.12
C ARG A 99 -11.71 8.44 30.97
N ARG A 100 -12.07 9.36 31.86
CA ARG A 100 -11.20 9.67 33.01
C ARG A 100 -11.24 8.45 33.94
N LYS A 101 -10.10 7.81 34.13
CA LYS A 101 -9.74 7.13 35.37
C LYS A 101 -8.51 7.85 35.92
#